data_AF-A0A2D5B2Z2-F1
#
_entry.id   AF-A0A2D5B2Z2-F1
#
_cell.length_a   1.000
_cell.length_b   1.000
_cell.length_c   1.000
_cell.angle_alpha   90.00
_cell.angle_beta   90.00
_cell.angle_gamma   90.00
#
_symmetry.space_group_name_H-M   'P 1'
#
loop_
_entity.id
_entity.type
_entity.pdbx_description
1 polymer ?
#
loop_
_entity_poly.entity_id
_entity_poly.type
_entity_poly.pdbx_seq_one_letter_code
_entity_poly.pdbx_strand_id
1 'polypeptide(L)'
;MDLSGLWLAMVIAGSVAWVAGVLVWHHRRPTVRLPYFAWKQVPLPTRALTGAGTATITLGAIMWGSATGSGWIAGFLIVAAYLPTVAVQLLINHHIAKKNIEPQDRPR
;
A
#
# COMPACT_ATOMS: atom_id res chain seq x y z
N MET A 1 -21.11 15.95 16.70
CA MET A 1 -21.08 15.50 15.29
C MET A 1 -20.38 14.15 15.26
N ASP A 2 -20.95 13.15 14.60
CA ASP A 2 -20.29 11.86 14.40
C ASP A 2 -19.17 12.00 13.36
N LEU A 3 -17.93 11.73 13.76
CA LEU A 3 -16.74 11.81 12.90
C LEU A 3 -16.29 10.43 12.41
N SER A 4 -17.00 9.35 12.74
CA SER A 4 -16.64 7.99 12.34
C SER A 4 -16.46 7.84 10.82
N GLY A 5 -17.36 8.43 10.04
CA GLY A 5 -17.26 8.43 8.57
C GLY A 5 -16.01 9.14 8.03
N LEU A 6 -15.58 10.23 8.67
CA LEU A 6 -14.35 10.95 8.31
C LEU A 6 -13.11 10.08 8.54
N TRP A 7 -13.06 9.39 9.68
CA TRP A 7 -11.95 8.51 10.02
C TRP A 7 -11.85 7.31 9.08
N LEU A 8 -13.00 6.74 8.66
CA LEU A 8 -13.03 5.71 7.61
C LEU A 8 -12.54 6.25 6.26
N ALA A 9 -12.97 7.46 5.87
CA ALA A 9 -12.50 8.08 4.65
C ALA A 9 -10.97 8.30 4.66
N MET A 10 -10.38 8.64 5.80
CA MET A 10 -8.92 8.70 5.96
C MET A 10 -8.26 7.34 5.75
N VAL A 11 -8.80 6.25 6.30
CA VAL A 11 -8.26 4.89 6.08
C VAL A 11 -8.25 4.53 4.59
N ILE A 12 -9.34 4.86 3.88
CA ILE A 12 -9.45 4.64 2.44
C ILE A 12 -8.41 5.48 1.69
N ALA A 13 -8.31 6.79 2.00
CA ALA A 13 -7.33 7.68 1.38
C ALA A 13 -5.89 7.22 1.61
N GLY A 14 -5.57 6.75 2.82
CA GLY A 14 -4.26 6.17 3.14
C GLY A 14 -3.95 4.91 2.34
N SER A 15 -4.94 4.04 2.14
CA SER A 15 -4.82 2.83 1.30
C SER A 15 -4.54 3.19 -0.16
N VAL A 16 -5.25 4.19 -0.70
CA VAL A 16 -5.02 4.70 -2.06
C VAL A 16 -3.63 5.32 -2.20
N ALA A 17 -3.20 6.15 -1.24
CA ALA A 17 -1.87 6.75 -1.25
C ALA A 17 -0.76 5.69 -1.23
N TRP A 18 -0.96 4.63 -0.44
CA TRP A 18 -0.02 3.52 -0.40
C TRP A 18 0.09 2.81 -1.75
N VAL A 19 -1.06 2.45 -2.36
CA VAL A 19 -1.08 1.81 -3.69
C VAL A 19 -0.47 2.71 -4.76
N ALA A 20 -0.78 4.01 -4.72
CA ALA A 20 -0.18 5.00 -5.62
C ALA A 20 1.34 5.02 -5.50
N GLY A 21 1.90 4.89 -4.29
CA GLY A 21 3.34 4.76 -4.08
C GLY A 21 3.94 3.56 -4.82
N VAL A 22 3.29 2.39 -4.73
CA VAL A 22 3.70 1.17 -5.43
C VAL A 22 3.58 1.32 -6.95
N LEU A 23 2.49 1.91 -7.44
CA LEU A 23 2.30 2.18 -8.86
C LEU A 23 3.33 3.16 -9.41
N VAL A 24 3.66 4.23 -8.67
CA VAL A 24 4.72 5.18 -9.04
C VAL A 24 6.08 4.49 -9.15
N TRP A 25 6.37 3.56 -8.23
CA TRP A 25 7.58 2.74 -8.35
C TRP A 25 7.56 1.92 -9.64
N HIS A 26 6.49 1.17 -9.86
CA HIS A 26 6.37 0.29 -11.02
C HIS A 26 6.46 1.06 -12.34
N HIS A 27 5.80 2.22 -12.42
CA HIS A 27 5.84 3.08 -13.59
C HIS A 27 7.26 3.58 -13.91
N ARG A 28 8.05 3.92 -12.88
CA ARG A 28 9.44 4.37 -13.05
C ARG A 28 10.44 3.22 -13.22
N ARG A 29 10.11 2.02 -12.74
CA ARG A 29 10.99 0.84 -12.72
C ARG A 29 10.20 -0.43 -13.04
N PRO A 30 9.76 -0.62 -14.29
CA PRO A 30 8.82 -1.68 -14.65
C PRO A 30 9.40 -3.09 -14.55
N THR A 31 10.73 -3.23 -14.57
CA THR A 31 11.44 -4.52 -14.50
C THR A 31 12.00 -4.84 -13.12
N VAL A 32 11.94 -3.89 -12.18
CA VAL A 32 12.56 -4.01 -10.85
C VAL A 32 11.48 -4.23 -9.80
N ARG A 33 11.60 -5.34 -9.06
CA ARG A 33 10.70 -5.66 -7.95
C ARG A 33 10.85 -4.64 -6.81
N LEU A 34 9.76 -4.30 -6.15
CA LEU A 34 9.78 -3.45 -4.97
C LEU A 34 10.32 -4.27 -3.78
N PRO A 35 11.44 -3.88 -3.15
CA PRO A 35 12.03 -4.64 -2.05
C PRO A 35 11.19 -4.56 -0.79
N TYR A 36 10.99 -5.70 -0.11
CA TYR A 36 10.16 -5.79 1.10
C TYR A 36 10.82 -5.16 2.34
N PHE A 37 12.14 -5.29 2.47
CA PHE A 37 12.89 -4.87 3.67
C PHE A 37 13.94 -3.79 3.39
N ALA A 38 14.29 -3.54 2.13
CA ALA A 38 15.33 -2.58 1.74
C ALA A 38 14.77 -1.18 1.43
N TRP A 39 13.96 -0.63 2.35
CA TRP A 39 13.29 0.67 2.17
C TRP A 39 14.25 1.84 1.91
N LYS A 40 15.52 1.74 2.33
CA LYS A 40 16.55 2.76 2.02
C LYS A 40 16.82 2.90 0.52
N GLN A 41 16.57 1.86 -0.28
CA GLN A 41 16.82 1.84 -1.73
C GLN A 41 15.62 2.37 -2.55
N VAL A 42 14.49 2.61 -1.88
CA VAL A 42 13.27 3.09 -2.53
C VAL A 42 13.35 4.62 -2.70
N PRO A 43 13.06 5.19 -3.89
CA PRO A 43 12.98 6.62 -4.11
C PRO A 43 12.11 7.31 -3.09
N LEU A 44 12.52 8.54 -2.73
CA LEU A 44 11.78 9.41 -1.84
C LEU A 44 10.27 9.50 -2.16
N PRO A 45 9.82 9.68 -3.43
CA PRO A 45 8.38 9.80 -3.71
C PRO A 45 7.59 8.53 -3.40
N THR A 46 8.11 7.35 -3.73
CA THR A 46 7.46 6.08 -3.38
C THR A 46 7.43 5.90 -1.86
N ARG A 47 8.56 6.13 -1.18
CA ARG A 47 8.63 6.01 0.30
C ARG A 47 7.69 6.98 1.00
N ALA A 48 7.61 8.21 0.51
CA ALA A 48 6.75 9.23 1.07
C ALA A 48 5.27 8.85 0.90
N LEU A 49 4.86 8.39 -0.27
CA LEU A 49 3.49 7.96 -0.52
C LEU A 49 3.09 6.71 0.28
N THR A 50 3.93 5.67 0.29
CA THR A 50 3.67 4.47 1.09
C THR A 50 3.72 4.76 2.58
N GLY A 51 4.70 5.55 3.04
CA GLY A 51 4.85 5.93 4.44
C GLY A 51 3.70 6.81 4.94
N ALA A 52 3.31 7.81 4.15
CA ALA A 52 2.14 8.64 4.44
C ALA A 52 0.87 7.79 4.45
N GLY A 53 0.68 6.92 3.45
CA GLY A 53 -0.45 5.99 3.41
C GLY A 53 -0.54 5.11 4.67
N THR A 54 0.58 4.53 5.09
CA THR A 54 0.70 3.75 6.33
C THR A 54 0.30 4.57 7.57
N ALA A 55 0.80 5.80 7.68
CA ALA A 55 0.47 6.69 8.79
C ALA A 55 -1.01 7.07 8.80
N THR A 56 -1.58 7.38 7.63
CA THR A 56 -2.99 7.76 7.49
C THR A 56 -3.93 6.59 7.79
N ILE A 57 -3.62 5.36 7.34
CA ILE A 57 -4.38 4.15 7.70
C ILE A 57 -4.39 3.95 9.21
N THR A 58 -3.20 3.97 9.81
CA THR A 58 -3.04 3.69 11.25
C THR A 58 -3.79 4.74 12.08
N LEU A 59 -3.59 6.02 11.76
CA LEU A 59 -4.23 7.11 12.49
C LEU A 59 -5.75 7.12 12.26
N GLY A 60 -6.21 6.95 11.03
CA GLY A 60 -7.64 6.88 10.71
C GLY A 60 -8.34 5.74 11.45
N ALA A 61 -7.72 4.56 11.50
CA ALA A 61 -8.30 3.41 12.19
C ALA A 61 -8.33 3.59 13.72
N ILE A 62 -7.26 4.13 14.33
CA ILE A 62 -7.23 4.41 15.77
C ILE A 62 -8.31 5.44 16.13
N MET A 63 -8.40 6.54 15.37
CA MET A 63 -9.42 7.58 15.61
C MET A 63 -10.85 7.05 15.40
N TRP A 64 -11.06 6.19 14.40
CA TRP A 64 -12.34 5.51 14.20
C TRP A 64 -12.70 4.60 15.37
N GLY A 65 -11.76 3.79 15.87
CA GLY A 65 -11.97 2.93 17.02
C GLY A 65 -12.31 3.71 18.28
N SER A 66 -11.61 4.83 18.52
CA SER A 66 -11.91 5.76 19.61
C SER A 66 -13.29 6.39 19.48
N ALA A 67 -13.69 6.81 18.28
CA ALA A 67 -14.99 7.44 18.04
C ALA A 67 -16.18 6.46 18.19
N THR A 68 -15.96 5.17 17.94
CA THR A 68 -16.99 4.12 17.98
C THR A 68 -16.98 3.29 19.27
N GLY A 69 -16.08 3.59 20.21
CA GLY A 69 -15.89 2.80 21.43
C GLY A 69 -15.38 1.37 21.19
N SER A 70 -14.88 1.07 19.99
CA SER A 70 -14.57 -0.27 19.51
C SER A 70 -13.09 -0.44 19.16
N GLY A 71 -12.22 -0.22 20.15
CA GLY A 71 -10.76 -0.23 19.95
C GLY A 71 -10.18 -1.53 19.37
N TRP A 72 -10.80 -2.68 19.65
CA TRP A 72 -10.37 -3.96 19.07
C TRP A 72 -10.70 -4.06 17.56
N ILE A 73 -11.79 -3.44 17.11
CA ILE A 73 -12.19 -3.41 15.69
C ILE A 73 -11.24 -2.50 14.89
N ALA A 74 -10.64 -1.48 15.50
CA ALA A 74 -9.61 -0.67 14.85
C ALA A 74 -8.42 -1.52 14.41
N GLY A 75 -8.00 -2.51 15.21
CA GLY A 75 -6.96 -3.46 14.81
C GLY A 75 -7.34 -4.27 13.57
N PHE A 76 -8.59 -4.75 13.49
CA PHE A 76 -9.10 -5.43 12.30
C PHE A 76 -9.18 -4.51 11.09
N LEU A 77 -9.61 -3.26 11.26
CA LEU A 77 -9.67 -2.27 10.19
C LEU A 77 -8.28 -1.98 9.61
N ILE A 78 -7.26 -1.88 10.46
CA ILE A 78 -5.86 -1.76 10.05
C ILE A 78 -5.46 -2.95 9.17
N VAL A 79 -5.69 -4.18 9.65
CA VAL A 79 -5.34 -5.40 8.89
C VAL A 79 -6.10 -5.48 7.58
N ALA A 80 -7.41 -5.15 7.59
CA ALA A 80 -8.26 -5.16 6.42
C ALA A 80 -7.82 -4.11 5.37
N ALA A 81 -7.27 -2.97 5.79
CA ALA A 81 -6.70 -1.98 4.89
C ALA A 81 -5.32 -2.41 4.34
N TYR A 82 -4.49 -3.07 5.15
CA TYR A 82 -3.15 -3.51 4.71
C TYR A 82 -3.17 -4.76 3.82
N LEU A 83 -4.12 -5.67 3.99
CA LEU A 83 -4.18 -6.91 3.20
C LEU A 83 -4.25 -6.64 1.68
N PRO A 84 -5.18 -5.80 1.18
CA PRO A 84 -5.27 -5.48 -0.25
C PRO A 84 -4.02 -4.75 -0.75
N THR A 85 -3.46 -3.85 0.05
CA THR A 85 -2.28 -3.06 -0.35
C THR A 85 -1.06 -3.96 -0.52
N VAL A 86 -0.80 -4.85 0.45
CA VAL A 86 0.28 -5.85 0.35
C VAL A 86 0.03 -6.82 -0.81
N ALA A 87 -1.22 -7.24 -1.05
CA ALA A 87 -1.57 -8.09 -2.19
C ALA A 87 -1.21 -7.41 -3.53
N VAL A 88 -1.45 -6.10 -3.68
CA VAL A 88 -1.05 -5.35 -4.90
C VAL A 88 0.48 -5.41 -5.10
N GLN A 89 1.26 -5.20 -4.05
CA GLN A 89 2.73 -5.32 -4.15
C GLN A 89 3.17 -6.73 -4.55
N LEU A 90 2.55 -7.77 -3.97
CA LEU A 90 2.83 -9.17 -4.31
C LEU A 90 2.50 -9.47 -5.77
N LEU A 91 1.32 -9.05 -6.24
CA LEU A 91 0.87 -9.24 -7.62
C LEU A 91 1.80 -8.54 -8.62
N ILE A 92 2.20 -7.30 -8.35
CA ILE A 92 3.13 -6.56 -9.21
C ILE A 92 4.50 -7.26 -9.22
N ASN A 93 5.03 -7.64 -8.06
CA ASN A 93 6.31 -8.33 -7.98
C ASN A 93 6.27 -9.71 -8.69
N HIS A 94 5.15 -10.44 -8.60
CA HIS A 94 4.94 -11.70 -9.30
C HIS A 94 4.84 -11.50 -10.82
N HIS A 95 4.13 -10.47 -11.28
CA HIS A 95 4.04 -10.10 -12.70
C HIS A 95 5.41 -9.79 -13.30
N ILE A 96 6.23 -9.01 -12.58
CA ILE A 96 7.60 -8.70 -12.97
C ILE A 96 8.45 -9.98 -12.98
N ALA A 97 8.29 -10.86 -11.98
CA ALA A 97 8.98 -12.13 -11.93
C ALA A 97 8.71 -12.99 -13.17
N LYS A 98 7.44 -13.12 -13.56
CA LYS A 98 7.02 -13.88 -14.73
C LYS A 98 7.60 -13.30 -16.03
N LYS A 99 7.52 -11.97 -16.21
CA LYS A 99 8.09 -11.28 -17.38
C LYS A 99 9.61 -11.44 -17.53
N ASN A 100 10.33 -11.54 -16.41
CA ASN A 100 11.78 -11.71 -16.44
C ASN A 100 12.21 -13.17 -16.71
N ILE A 101 11.29 -14.14 -16.58
CA ILE A 101 11.55 -15.56 -16.81
C ILE A 101 11.21 -15.97 -18.25
N GLU A 102 10.23 -15.33 -18.90
CA GLU A 102 9.99 -15.51 -20.34
C GLU A 102 11.21 -15.00 -21.13
N PRO A 103 12.00 -15.88 -21.76
CA PRO A 103 13.08 -15.46 -22.63
C PRO A 103 12.51 -14.64 -23.79
N GLN A 104 13.32 -13.76 -24.37
CA GLN A 104 13.01 -13.12 -25.65
C GLN A 104 12.99 -14.14 -26.81
N ASP A 105 12.17 -15.19 -26.74
CA ASP A 105 11.93 -16.14 -27.83
C ASP A 105 10.94 -15.55 -28.84
N ARG A 106 11.21 -14.32 -29.29
CA ARG A 106 10.59 -13.79 -30.52
C ARG A 106 11.67 -13.75 -31.59
N PRO A 107 11.56 -14.58 -32.65
CA PRO A 107 12.42 -14.41 -33.81
C PRO A 107 12.20 -13.00 -34.38
N ARG A 108 13.30 -12.29 -34.62
CA ARG A 108 13.32 -11.05 -35.40
C ARG A 108 13.11 -11.38 -36.87
#